data_AF-A0A2T4UEH7-F1
#
_entry.id   AF-A0A2T4UEH7-F1
#
_cell.length_a   1.000
_cell.length_b   1.000
_cell.length_c   1.000
_cell.angle_alpha   90.00
_cell.angle_beta   90.00
_cell.angle_gamma   90.00
#
_symmetry.space_group_name_H-M   'P 1'
#
loop_
_entity.id
_entity.type
_entity.pdbx_description
1 polymer ?
#
loop_
_entity_poly.entity_id
_entity_poly.type
_entity_poly.pdbx_seq_one_letter_code
_entity_poly.pdbx_strand_id
1 'polypeptide(L)'
;MSTPPDMPLGPDGEPVSEEELRAAYEAQLKQLRVEDVVVQTLVSLINLAGRKAGLAPGTEDERDPEQLRMAIDGSRALLALVEDQLGPDAASLKDALSQLQMAYVQMGGTAPEATPDAGGGAGQAPPSRLWVPGQ
;
A
#
# COMPACT_ATOMS: atom_id res chain seq x y z
N MET A 1 -3.64 18.10 39.82
CA MET A 1 -4.96 18.15 39.17
C MET A 1 -4.82 17.46 37.84
N SER A 2 -5.38 16.26 37.67
CA SER A 2 -5.36 15.55 36.40
C SER A 2 -6.37 16.21 35.47
N THR A 3 -5.93 16.67 34.30
CA THR A 3 -6.82 17.14 33.24
C THR A 3 -7.73 15.97 32.82
N PRO A 4 -9.06 16.14 32.78
CA PRO A 4 -9.93 15.10 32.25
C PRO A 4 -9.57 14.80 30.77
N PRO A 5 -9.74 13.56 30.29
CA PRO A 5 -9.53 13.23 28.89
C PRO A 5 -10.46 14.11 28.02
N ASP A 6 -9.95 14.60 26.89
CA ASP A 6 -10.74 15.32 25.88
C ASP A 6 -11.85 14.38 25.37
N MET A 7 -13.04 14.48 25.97
CA MET A 7 -14.22 13.78 25.47
C MET A 7 -14.76 14.54 24.27
N PRO A 8 -15.08 13.85 23.16
CA PRO A 8 -15.75 14.49 22.04
C PRO A 8 -17.08 15.08 22.52
N LEU A 9 -17.29 16.36 22.21
CA LEU A 9 -18.52 17.07 22.53
C LEU A 9 -19.52 16.93 21.38
N GLY A 10 -20.78 16.71 21.73
CA GLY A 10 -21.91 16.77 20.81
C GLY A 10 -22.20 18.20 20.33
N PRO A 11 -23.15 18.38 19.40
CA PRO A 11 -23.48 19.67 18.80
C PRO A 11 -23.94 20.73 19.82
N ASP A 12 -24.45 20.30 20.98
CA ASP A 12 -24.92 21.16 22.06
C ASP A 12 -23.88 21.36 23.18
N GLY A 13 -22.64 20.90 23.00
CA GLY A 13 -21.55 21.05 23.98
C GLY A 13 -21.59 20.06 25.15
N GLU A 14 -22.51 19.11 25.14
CA GLU A 14 -22.56 17.98 26.08
C GLU A 14 -21.63 16.84 25.63
N PRO A 15 -21.01 16.08 26.54
CA PRO A 15 -20.20 14.92 26.19
C PRO A 15 -21.06 13.87 25.48
N VAL A 16 -20.58 13.35 24.34
CA VAL A 16 -21.27 12.27 23.61
C VAL A 16 -21.36 11.04 24.51
N SER A 17 -22.55 10.44 24.61
CA SER A 17 -22.75 9.25 25.45
C SER A 17 -22.00 8.03 24.92
N GLU A 18 -21.67 7.06 25.79
CA GLU A 18 -21.01 5.81 25.36
C GLU A 18 -21.86 5.05 24.32
N GLU A 19 -23.19 5.10 24.44
CA GLU A 19 -24.12 4.45 23.52
C GLU A 19 -24.09 5.11 22.13
N GLU A 20 -24.08 6.44 22.07
CA GLU A 20 -23.94 7.19 20.82
C GLU A 20 -22.56 6.95 20.17
N LEU A 21 -21.48 6.91 20.96
CA LEU A 21 -20.14 6.57 20.46
C LEU A 21 -20.11 5.15 19.86
N ARG A 22 -20.71 4.16 20.54
CA ARG A 22 -20.82 2.79 20.05
C ARG A 22 -21.63 2.72 18.76
N ALA A 23 -22.79 3.39 18.71
CA ALA A 23 -23.63 3.43 17.52
C ALA A 23 -22.94 4.08 16.32
N ALA A 24 -22.20 5.19 16.55
CA ALA A 24 -21.42 5.86 15.51
C ALA A 24 -20.27 4.98 14.99
N TYR A 25 -19.61 4.23 15.87
CA TYR A 25 -18.57 3.28 15.47
C TYR A 25 -19.15 2.11 14.66
N GLU A 26 -20.27 1.52 15.09
CA GLU A 26 -20.94 0.46 14.34
C GLU A 26 -21.43 0.93 12.97
N ALA A 27 -21.92 2.18 12.86
CA ALA A 27 -22.32 2.77 11.59
C ALA A 27 -21.14 2.92 10.63
N GLN A 28 -19.96 3.31 11.12
CA GLN A 28 -18.73 3.37 10.32
C GLN A 28 -18.29 1.98 9.86
N LEU A 29 -18.31 0.98 10.75
CA LEU A 29 -17.95 -0.40 10.39
C LEU A 29 -18.87 -0.97 9.29
N LYS A 30 -20.16 -0.63 9.28
CA LYS A 30 -21.11 -1.06 8.24
C LYS A 30 -20.80 -0.47 6.86
N GLN A 31 -20.12 0.66 6.79
CA GLN A 31 -19.75 1.32 5.52
C GLN A 31 -18.42 0.80 4.97
N LEU A 32 -17.60 0.17 5.82
CA LEU A 32 -16.27 -0.28 5.43
C LEU A 32 -16.37 -1.53 4.56
N ARG A 33 -15.74 -1.49 3.38
CA ARG A 33 -15.64 -2.64 2.49
C ARG A 33 -14.29 -3.33 2.70
N VAL A 34 -14.27 -4.66 2.58
CA VAL A 34 -13.06 -5.45 2.82
C VAL A 34 -12.00 -5.14 1.76
N GLU A 35 -12.43 -5.01 0.52
CA GLU A 35 -11.63 -4.58 -0.63
C GLU A 35 -10.90 -3.26 -0.39
N ASP A 36 -11.55 -2.26 0.21
CA ASP A 36 -10.94 -0.97 0.49
C ASP A 36 -9.78 -1.12 1.48
N VAL A 37 -9.97 -1.96 2.51
CA VAL A 37 -8.92 -2.27 3.50
C VAL A 37 -7.77 -3.04 2.85
N VAL A 38 -8.07 -3.97 1.94
CA VAL A 38 -7.05 -4.72 1.19
C VAL A 38 -6.25 -3.79 0.27
N VAL A 39 -6.92 -2.89 -0.45
CA VAL A 39 -6.26 -1.88 -1.30
C VAL A 39 -5.39 -0.95 -0.45
N GLN A 40 -5.91 -0.45 0.67
CA GLN A 40 -5.14 0.39 1.58
C GLN A 40 -3.89 -0.33 2.10
N THR A 41 -4.04 -1.61 2.48
CA THR A 41 -2.92 -2.45 2.94
C THR A 41 -1.89 -2.67 1.84
N LEU A 42 -2.32 -2.96 0.61
CA LEU A 42 -1.45 -3.09 -0.56
C LEU A 42 -0.62 -1.82 -0.78
N VAL A 43 -1.25 -0.64 -0.75
CA VAL A 43 -0.56 0.65 -0.89
C VAL A 43 0.46 0.85 0.25
N SER A 44 0.08 0.54 1.49
CA SER A 44 1.00 0.61 2.63
C SER A 44 2.21 -0.31 2.46
N LEU A 45 2.02 -1.54 1.97
CA LEU A 45 3.12 -2.48 1.71
C LEU A 45 4.04 -1.98 0.59
N ILE A 46 3.51 -1.45 -0.51
CA ILE A 46 4.32 -0.89 -1.60
C ILE A 46 5.17 0.28 -1.11
N ASN A 47 4.58 1.19 -0.32
CA ASN A 47 5.32 2.33 0.25
C ASN A 47 6.42 1.88 1.21
N LEU A 48 6.13 0.90 2.08
CA LEU A 48 7.11 0.34 3.00
C LEU A 48 8.23 -0.41 2.25
N ALA A 49 7.88 -1.17 1.20
CA ALA A 49 8.83 -1.85 0.35
C ALA A 49 9.79 -0.88 -0.34
N GLY A 50 9.31 0.28 -0.79
CA GLY A 50 10.15 1.33 -1.35
C GLY A 50 11.23 1.82 -0.37
N ARG A 51 10.88 1.96 0.91
CA ARG A 51 11.84 2.26 1.99
C ARG A 51 12.84 1.12 2.20
N LYS A 52 12.37 -0.14 2.26
CA LYS A 52 13.25 -1.32 2.43
C LYS A 52 14.11 -1.64 1.22
N ALA A 53 13.78 -1.09 0.05
CA ALA A 53 14.62 -1.09 -1.13
C ALA A 53 15.65 0.06 -1.14
N GLY A 54 15.53 1.04 -0.23
CA GLY A 54 16.35 2.25 -0.23
C GLY A 54 16.12 3.13 -1.45
N LEU A 55 14.86 3.20 -1.95
CA LEU A 55 14.48 3.99 -3.13
C LEU A 55 14.04 5.42 -2.77
N ALA A 56 13.67 5.65 -1.51
CA ALA A 56 13.32 6.98 -1.02
C ALA A 56 14.58 7.71 -0.51
N PRO A 57 14.67 9.05 -0.69
CA PRO A 57 15.79 9.81 -0.15
C PRO A 57 15.97 9.60 1.37
N GLY A 58 17.18 9.26 1.80
CA GLY A 58 17.49 9.05 3.22
C GLY A 58 17.05 7.70 3.78
N THR A 59 16.85 6.69 2.93
CA THR A 59 16.49 5.32 3.33
C THR A 59 17.54 4.28 2.91
N GLU A 60 18.73 4.72 2.51
CA GLU A 60 19.82 3.87 2.04
C GLU A 60 20.30 2.87 3.11
N ASP A 61 20.25 3.28 4.39
CA ASP A 61 20.57 2.47 5.57
C ASP A 61 19.41 1.59 6.05
N GLU A 62 18.19 1.82 5.56
CA GLU A 62 17.00 1.00 5.86
C GLU A 62 16.88 -0.24 4.96
N ARG A 63 17.83 -0.45 4.04
CA ARG A 63 17.84 -1.55 3.07
C ARG A 63 17.76 -2.92 3.74
N ASP A 64 16.70 -3.66 3.41
CA ASP A 64 16.42 -4.99 3.99
C ASP A 64 15.82 -5.90 2.90
N PRO A 65 16.65 -6.76 2.26
CA PRO A 65 16.19 -7.68 1.22
C PRO A 65 15.11 -8.65 1.69
N GLU A 66 15.15 -9.11 2.95
CA GLU A 66 14.18 -10.09 3.45
C GLU A 66 12.81 -9.45 3.62
N GLN A 67 12.74 -8.25 4.21
CA GLN A 67 11.49 -7.50 4.30
C GLN A 67 10.98 -7.04 2.93
N LEU A 68 11.87 -6.65 2.03
CA LEU A 68 11.49 -6.30 0.66
C LEU A 68 10.84 -7.49 -0.06
N ARG A 69 11.44 -8.69 0.05
CA ARG A 69 10.84 -9.92 -0.51
C ARG A 69 9.45 -10.19 0.07
N MET A 70 9.32 -10.12 1.39
CA MET A 70 8.03 -10.35 2.06
C MET A 70 6.96 -9.35 1.58
N ALA A 71 7.32 -8.08 1.45
CA ALA A 71 6.42 -7.05 0.97
C ALA A 71 6.04 -7.25 -0.51
N ILE A 72 6.96 -7.70 -1.37
CA ILE A 72 6.67 -8.05 -2.77
C ILE A 72 5.70 -9.22 -2.85
N ASP A 73 5.98 -10.31 -2.13
CA ASP A 73 5.14 -11.52 -2.16
C ASP A 73 3.73 -11.23 -1.61
N GLY A 74 3.65 -10.48 -0.50
CA GLY A 74 2.38 -10.03 0.07
C GLY A 74 1.62 -9.10 -0.87
N SER A 75 2.28 -8.10 -1.46
CA SER A 75 1.66 -7.15 -2.39
C SER A 75 1.11 -7.86 -3.63
N ARG A 76 1.85 -8.81 -4.20
CA ARG A 76 1.37 -9.62 -5.33
C ARG A 76 0.10 -10.40 -4.97
N ALA A 77 0.09 -11.04 -3.80
CA ALA A 77 -1.06 -11.82 -3.35
C ALA A 77 -2.29 -10.94 -3.13
N LEU A 78 -2.13 -9.77 -2.49
CA LEU A 78 -3.24 -8.84 -2.27
C LEU A 78 -3.75 -8.23 -3.58
N LEU A 79 -2.85 -7.82 -4.47
CA LEU A 79 -3.21 -7.24 -5.77
C LEU A 79 -4.08 -8.19 -6.59
N ALA A 80 -3.75 -9.49 -6.62
CA ALA A 80 -4.54 -10.50 -7.32
C ALA A 80 -5.98 -10.63 -6.79
N LEU A 81 -6.26 -10.24 -5.54
CA LEU A 81 -7.61 -10.30 -4.95
C LEU A 81 -8.47 -9.08 -5.31
N VAL A 82 -7.85 -7.93 -5.59
CA VAL A 82 -8.55 -6.65 -5.77
C VAL A 82 -8.35 -6.04 -7.16
N GLU A 83 -7.63 -6.71 -8.05
CA GLU A 83 -7.29 -6.18 -9.38
C GLU A 83 -8.51 -5.70 -10.17
N ASP A 84 -9.58 -6.51 -10.23
CA ASP A 84 -10.81 -6.17 -10.97
C ASP A 84 -11.51 -4.92 -10.41
N GLN A 85 -11.26 -4.58 -9.15
CA GLN A 85 -11.90 -3.47 -8.45
C GLN A 85 -11.10 -2.16 -8.59
N LEU A 86 -9.80 -2.25 -8.90
CA LEU A 86 -8.90 -1.11 -9.04
C LEU A 86 -9.09 -0.36 -10.36
N GLY A 87 -9.66 -1.01 -11.39
CA GLY A 87 -9.87 -0.40 -12.70
C GLY A 87 -8.56 0.18 -13.28
N PRO A 88 -8.54 1.46 -13.71
CA PRO A 88 -7.33 2.09 -14.28
C PRO A 88 -6.11 2.11 -13.34
N ASP A 89 -6.31 2.13 -12.02
CA ASP A 89 -5.22 2.25 -11.04
C ASP A 89 -4.42 0.94 -10.90
N ALA A 90 -4.96 -0.18 -11.36
CA ALA A 90 -4.30 -1.47 -11.33
C ALA A 90 -2.94 -1.45 -12.06
N ALA A 91 -2.86 -0.74 -13.19
CA ALA A 91 -1.63 -0.64 -13.97
C ALA A 91 -0.50 0.03 -13.17
N SER A 92 -0.81 1.15 -12.50
CA SER A 92 0.15 1.89 -11.67
C SER A 92 0.70 1.04 -10.52
N LEU A 93 -0.16 0.23 -9.88
CA LEU A 93 0.25 -0.67 -8.80
C LEU A 93 1.11 -1.84 -9.29
N LYS A 94 0.80 -2.40 -10.47
CA LYS A 94 1.64 -3.42 -11.13
C LYS A 94 3.01 -2.88 -11.52
N ASP A 95 3.07 -1.66 -12.03
CA ASP A 95 4.32 -0.99 -12.38
C ASP A 95 5.18 -0.74 -11.14
N ALA A 96 4.58 -0.27 -10.05
CA ALA A 96 5.27 -0.09 -8.78
C ALA A 96 5.82 -1.43 -8.24
N LEU A 97 5.02 -2.50 -8.29
CA LEU A 97 5.46 -3.84 -7.88
C LEU A 97 6.62 -4.36 -8.73
N SER A 98 6.58 -4.12 -10.04
CA SER A 98 7.66 -4.49 -10.97
C SER A 98 8.96 -3.75 -10.66
N GLN A 99 8.89 -2.44 -10.33
CA GLN A 99 10.05 -1.67 -9.90
C GLN A 99 10.66 -2.20 -8.61
N LEU A 100 9.83 -2.61 -7.64
CA LEU A 100 10.30 -3.22 -6.39
C LEU A 100 10.98 -4.57 -6.64
N GLN A 101 10.44 -5.40 -7.53
CA GLN A 101 11.07 -6.67 -7.93
C GLN A 101 12.45 -6.44 -8.57
N MET A 102 12.56 -5.44 -9.45
CA MET A 102 13.85 -5.07 -10.03
C MET A 102 14.83 -4.60 -8.96
N ALA A 103 14.40 -3.75 -8.02
CA ALA A 103 15.25 -3.32 -6.91
C ALA A 103 15.72 -4.50 -6.04
N TYR A 104 14.83 -5.46 -5.76
CA TYR A 104 15.17 -6.67 -5.00
C TYR A 104 16.25 -7.50 -5.70
N VAL A 105 16.16 -7.69 -7.02
CA VAL A 105 17.19 -8.38 -7.80
C VAL A 105 18.53 -7.64 -7.74
N GLN A 106 18.52 -6.30 -7.84
CA GLN A 106 19.76 -5.51 -7.75
C GLN A 106 20.43 -5.57 -6.39
N MET A 107 19.66 -5.87 -5.32
CA MET A 107 20.20 -6.11 -3.98
C MET A 107 20.82 -7.51 -3.80
N GLY A 108 20.84 -8.34 -4.86
CA GLY A 108 21.31 -9.72 -4.81
C GLY A 108 20.22 -10.74 -4.49
N GLY A 109 18.95 -10.31 -4.46
CA GLY A 109 17.80 -11.21 -4.35
C GLY A 109 17.58 -12.01 -5.63
N THR A 110 16.94 -13.17 -5.52
CA THR A 110 16.47 -13.92 -6.70
C THR A 110 15.02 -13.53 -6.94
N ALA A 111 14.68 -13.04 -8.14
CA ALA A 111 13.30 -12.70 -8.46
C ALA A 111 12.38 -13.89 -8.15
N PRO A 112 11.26 -13.70 -7.45
CA PRO A 112 10.30 -14.78 -7.25
C PRO A 112 9.80 -15.24 -8.62
N GLU A 113 9.79 -16.55 -8.87
CA GLU A 113 9.33 -17.13 -10.13
C GLU A 113 7.96 -16.56 -10.50
N ALA A 114 7.91 -15.85 -11.63
CA ALA A 114 6.64 -15.54 -12.27
C ALA A 114 6.04 -16.87 -12.73
N THR A 115 4.88 -17.23 -12.19
CA THR A 115 4.06 -18.29 -12.80
C THR A 115 3.79 -17.87 -14.24
N PRO A 116 4.10 -18.71 -15.25
CA PRO A 116 3.98 -18.30 -16.63
C PRO A 116 2.51 -18.15 -16.98
N ASP A 117 2.05 -16.90 -17.05
CA ASP A 117 0.85 -16.55 -17.81
C ASP A 117 1.21 -16.59 -19.30
N ALA A 118 0.41 -17.32 -20.06
CA ALA A 118 0.69 -17.64 -21.44
C ALA A 118 0.26 -16.47 -22.34
N GLY A 119 1.24 -15.70 -22.81
CA GLY A 119 1.11 -14.71 -23.89
C GLY A 119 1.76 -13.39 -23.48
N GLY A 120 2.83 -12.89 -24.09
CA GLY A 120 3.29 -12.98 -25.46
C GLY A 120 3.70 -11.56 -25.87
N GLY A 121 4.93 -11.38 -26.37
CA GLY A 121 5.34 -10.13 -27.04
C GLY A 121 6.50 -9.38 -26.38
N ALA A 122 7.70 -9.62 -26.91
CA ALA A 122 8.84 -8.75 -26.72
C ALA A 122 8.57 -7.37 -27.33
N GLY A 123 8.67 -6.31 -26.52
CA GLY A 123 8.61 -4.92 -26.97
C GLY A 123 9.56 -4.08 -26.13
N GLN A 124 10.57 -3.51 -26.80
CA GLN A 124 11.63 -2.68 -26.20
C GLN A 124 11.07 -1.51 -25.36
N ALA A 125 11.63 -1.34 -24.16
CA ALA A 125 11.33 -0.23 -23.27
C ALA A 125 12.00 1.08 -23.78
N PRO A 126 11.26 2.19 -23.89
CA PRO A 126 11.86 3.52 -24.03
C PRO A 126 12.31 4.06 -22.66
N PRO A 127 13.23 5.04 -22.61
CA PRO A 127 13.82 5.51 -21.36
C PRO A 127 12.81 6.21 -20.45
N SER A 128 12.91 5.88 -19.18
CA SER A 128 12.18 6.44 -18.04
C SER A 128 12.21 7.98 -18.03
N ARG A 129 11.04 8.61 -18.15
CA ARG A 129 10.89 10.01 -17.75
C ARG A 129 10.77 10.06 -16.23
N LEU A 130 11.72 10.74 -15.58
CA LEU A 130 11.57 11.17 -14.20
C LEU A 130 10.28 11.98 -14.06
N TRP A 131 9.37 11.50 -13.22
CA TRP A 131 8.19 12.25 -12.81
C TRP A 131 8.60 13.27 -11.75
N VAL A 132 8.19 14.52 -11.92
CA VAL A 132 8.36 15.61 -10.95
C VAL A 132 7.00 16.25 -10.71
N PRO A 133 6.46 16.25 -9.48
CA PRO A 133 5.20 16.92 -9.18
C PRO A 133 5.42 18.42 -8.94
N GLY A 134 4.56 19.27 -9.54
CA GLY A 134 4.31 20.64 -9.05
C GLY A 134 4.79 21.83 -9.88
N GLN A 135 4.50 21.88 -11.19
CA GLN A 135 4.39 23.13 -11.96
C GLN A 135 3.15 23.07 -12.85
#